data_AF-A0A6G1RHN0-F1
#
_entry.id   AF-A0A6G1RHN0-F1
#
_cell.length_a   1.000
_cell.length_b   1.000
_cell.length_c   1.000
_cell.angle_alpha   90.00
_cell.angle_beta   90.00
_cell.angle_gamma   90.00
#
_symmetry.space_group_name_H-M   'P 1'
#
loop_
_entity.id
_entity.type
_entity.pdbx_description
1 polymer ?
#
loop_
_entity_poly.entity_id
_entity_poly.type
_entity_poly.pdbx_seq_one_letter_code
_entity_poly.pdbx_strand_id
1 'polypeptide(L)'
;EGSEIYDRTDALLVKLSLLMGQEVFYGALWGSVLVSPSIRLPASLFVVSHINRELPGKQQKYMLGTDYKLTIKSLCVSVLDSNVLVQRNTLEVILFFFPFYTALDCNESTVLLQRADLVYILAAATQTLLRRDMSLNRRLYAWLLGSDIKG
;
A
#
# COMPACT_ATOMS: atom_id res chain seq x y z
N GLU A 1 12.95 -24.07 5.47
CA GLU A 1 11.92 -24.50 4.51
C GLU A 1 10.94 -23.39 4.15
N GLY A 2 10.19 -22.80 5.09
CA GLY A 2 9.23 -21.72 4.78
C GLY A 2 9.81 -20.46 4.13
N SER A 3 11.01 -20.02 4.53
CA SER A 3 11.69 -18.85 3.93
C SER A 3 12.13 -19.09 2.48
N GLU A 4 12.65 -20.28 2.17
CA GLU A 4 13.16 -20.59 0.83
C GLU A 4 12.03 -20.67 -0.21
N ILE A 5 10.86 -21.19 0.18
CA ILE A 5 9.67 -21.20 -0.66
C ILE A 5 9.18 -19.76 -0.91
N TYR A 6 9.24 -18.91 0.12
CA TYR A 6 8.92 -17.49 -0.01
C TYR A 6 9.86 -16.82 -1.00
N ASP A 7 11.18 -16.93 -0.84
CA ASP A 7 12.19 -16.28 -1.68
C ASP A 7 12.06 -16.68 -3.17
N ARG A 8 11.75 -17.97 -3.42
CA ARG A 8 11.52 -18.47 -4.79
C ARG A 8 10.24 -17.91 -5.41
N THR A 9 9.18 -17.79 -4.61
CA THR A 9 7.89 -17.24 -5.05
C THR A 9 8.02 -15.75 -5.32
N ASP A 10 8.69 -15.03 -4.43
CA ASP A 10 9.00 -13.60 -4.53
C ASP A 10 9.77 -13.29 -5.83
N ALA A 11 10.88 -13.99 -6.06
CA ALA A 11 11.67 -13.85 -7.28
C ALA A 11 10.89 -14.18 -8.57
N LEU A 12 9.96 -15.15 -8.50
CA LEU A 12 9.08 -15.47 -9.63
C LEU A 12 8.11 -14.33 -9.93
N LEU A 13 7.49 -13.74 -8.90
CA LEU A 13 6.58 -12.62 -9.05
C LEU A 13 7.29 -11.37 -9.60
N VAL A 14 8.52 -11.10 -9.15
CA VAL A 14 9.36 -10.03 -9.72
C VAL A 14 9.59 -10.26 -11.21
N LYS A 15 10.03 -11.46 -11.61
CA LYS A 15 10.25 -11.78 -13.04
C LYS A 15 8.97 -11.64 -13.85
N LEU A 16 7.85 -12.12 -13.32
CA LEU A 16 6.54 -12.00 -13.96
C LEU A 16 6.15 -10.53 -14.16
N SER A 17 6.37 -9.69 -13.15
CA SER A 17 6.08 -8.25 -13.22
C SER A 17 6.87 -7.55 -14.33
N LEU A 18 8.12 -7.96 -14.56
CA LEU A 18 8.96 -7.41 -15.62
C LEU A 18 8.50 -7.86 -17.01
N LEU A 19 8.07 -9.12 -17.15
CA LEU A 19 7.62 -9.68 -18.42
C LEU A 19 6.25 -9.15 -18.86
N MET A 20 5.32 -8.93 -17.91
CA MET A 20 3.97 -8.45 -18.19
C MET A 20 3.87 -6.93 -18.32
N GLY A 21 4.90 -6.20 -17.87
CA GLY A 21 4.83 -4.78 -17.57
C GLY A 21 4.35 -4.55 -16.14
N GLN A 22 5.14 -3.79 -15.38
CA GLN A 22 4.94 -3.67 -13.92
C GLN A 22 3.59 -3.03 -13.58
N GLU A 23 3.15 -2.00 -14.29
CA GLU A 23 1.85 -1.35 -14.03
C GLU A 23 0.67 -2.31 -14.22
N VAL A 24 0.75 -3.21 -15.21
CA VAL A 24 -0.27 -4.24 -15.46
C VAL A 24 -0.26 -5.28 -14.34
N PHE A 25 0.93 -5.73 -13.94
CA PHE A 25 1.09 -6.67 -12.83
C PHE A 25 0.51 -6.11 -11.53
N TYR A 26 0.90 -4.90 -11.14
CA TYR A 26 0.41 -4.29 -9.89
C TYR A 26 -1.09 -3.97 -9.97
N GLY A 27 -1.62 -3.58 -11.14
CA GLY A 27 -3.06 -3.44 -11.33
C GLY A 27 -3.82 -4.74 -11.06
N ALA A 28 -3.34 -5.86 -11.60
CA ALA A 28 -3.92 -7.18 -11.35
C ALA A 28 -3.78 -7.63 -9.87
N LEU A 29 -2.65 -7.29 -9.24
CA LEU A 29 -2.42 -7.55 -7.82
C LEU A 29 -3.44 -6.79 -6.95
N TRP A 30 -3.63 -5.49 -7.19
CA TRP A 30 -4.62 -4.69 -6.48
C TRP A 30 -6.05 -5.16 -6.74
N GLY A 31 -6.36 -5.61 -7.97
CA GLY A 31 -7.65 -6.23 -8.27
C GLY A 31 -7.89 -7.49 -7.43
N SER A 32 -6.86 -8.32 -7.27
CA SER A 32 -6.91 -9.53 -6.43
C SER A 32 -7.09 -9.19 -4.95
N VAL A 33 -6.39 -8.16 -4.46
CA VAL A 33 -6.53 -7.63 -3.09
C VAL A 33 -7.96 -7.16 -2.80
N LEU A 34 -8.60 -6.50 -3.77
CA LEU A 34 -9.97 -6.00 -3.62
C LEU A 34 -10.96 -7.14 -3.36
N VAL A 35 -10.86 -8.22 -4.13
CA VAL A 35 -11.87 -9.28 -4.16
C VAL A 35 -11.59 -10.44 -3.21
N SER A 36 -10.34 -10.67 -2.77
CA SER A 36 -9.97 -11.86 -2.02
C SER A 36 -9.20 -11.55 -0.72
N PRO A 37 -9.80 -11.71 0.47
CA PRO A 37 -9.12 -11.51 1.75
C PRO A 37 -7.87 -12.36 1.94
N SER A 38 -7.85 -13.60 1.44
CA SER A 38 -6.69 -14.51 1.58
C SER A 38 -5.46 -14.03 0.81
N ILE A 39 -5.63 -13.16 -0.18
CA ILE A 39 -4.54 -12.60 -0.98
C ILE A 39 -3.95 -11.34 -0.35
N ARG A 40 -4.69 -10.64 0.50
CA ARG A 40 -4.30 -9.30 1.00
C ARG A 40 -3.00 -9.33 1.78
N LEU A 41 -2.77 -10.35 2.62
CA LEU A 41 -1.53 -10.48 3.38
C LEU A 41 -0.31 -10.70 2.48
N PRO A 42 -0.25 -11.76 1.65
CA PRO A 42 0.92 -11.96 0.78
C PRO A 42 1.11 -10.82 -0.22
N ALA A 43 0.03 -10.26 -0.78
CA ALA A 43 0.13 -9.14 -1.72
C ALA A 43 0.66 -7.85 -1.06
N SER A 44 0.12 -7.48 0.11
CA SER A 44 0.60 -6.27 0.81
C SER A 44 2.03 -6.43 1.32
N LEU A 45 2.43 -7.63 1.75
CA LEU A 45 3.82 -7.94 2.10
C LEU A 45 4.74 -7.78 0.89
N PHE A 46 4.36 -8.38 -0.25
CA PHE A 46 5.10 -8.25 -1.51
C PHE A 46 5.26 -6.78 -1.94
N VAL A 47 4.20 -5.97 -1.88
CA VAL A 47 4.31 -4.55 -2.21
C VAL A 47 5.30 -3.86 -1.28
N VAL A 48 5.17 -4.02 0.05
CA VAL A 48 6.03 -3.34 1.02
C VAL A 48 7.49 -3.78 0.91
N SER A 49 7.77 -5.06 0.65
CA SER A 49 9.14 -5.57 0.51
C SER A 49 9.85 -5.04 -0.75
N HIS A 50 9.09 -4.60 -1.75
CA HIS A 50 9.62 -4.09 -3.02
C HIS A 50 9.60 -2.58 -3.16
N ILE A 51 9.13 -1.84 -2.14
CA ILE A 51 9.28 -0.39 -2.11
C ILE A 51 10.76 -0.06 -1.87
N ASN A 52 11.40 0.57 -2.85
CA ASN A 52 12.71 1.18 -2.65
C ASN A 52 12.55 2.52 -1.91
N ARG A 53 12.84 2.54 -0.61
CA ARG A 53 12.69 3.75 0.23
C ARG A 53 13.70 4.86 -0.08
N GLU A 54 14.76 4.55 -0.84
CA GLU A 54 15.75 5.54 -1.26
C GLU A 54 15.26 6.37 -2.46
N LEU A 55 14.22 5.90 -3.15
CA LEU A 55 13.64 6.57 -4.32
C LEU A 55 12.28 7.19 -3.99
N PRO A 56 11.96 8.38 -4.55
CA PRO A 56 10.64 8.98 -4.38
C PRO A 56 9.51 8.11 -4.94
N GLY A 57 8.33 8.18 -4.33
CA GLY A 57 7.13 7.44 -4.78
C GLY A 57 6.78 7.67 -6.26
N LYS A 58 7.00 8.88 -6.78
CA LYS A 58 6.83 9.22 -8.21
C LYS A 58 7.62 8.33 -9.17
N GLN A 59 8.83 7.92 -8.80
CA GLN A 59 9.66 7.02 -9.62
C GLN A 59 9.19 5.57 -9.54
N GLN A 60 8.35 5.25 -8.56
CA GLN A 60 7.82 3.92 -8.30
C GLN A 60 6.29 3.86 -8.46
N LYS A 61 5.70 4.87 -9.11
CA LYS A 61 4.24 4.98 -9.30
C LYS A 61 3.63 3.75 -9.98
N TYR A 62 4.44 2.99 -10.73
CA TYR A 62 4.01 1.76 -11.39
C TYR A 62 3.46 0.72 -10.40
N MET A 63 3.89 0.79 -9.12
CA MET A 63 3.39 -0.08 -8.05
C MET A 63 1.92 0.19 -7.68
N LEU A 64 1.36 1.32 -8.11
CA LEU A 64 -0.04 1.69 -7.92
C LEU A 64 -0.94 1.20 -9.07
N GLY A 65 -0.36 0.56 -10.10
CA GLY A 65 -1.06 0.10 -11.29
C GLY A 65 -1.57 1.25 -12.18
N THR A 66 -2.41 0.92 -13.16
CA THR A 66 -2.97 1.90 -14.11
C THR A 66 -4.33 2.47 -13.69
N ASP A 67 -5.11 1.72 -12.90
CA ASP A 67 -6.40 2.16 -12.35
C ASP A 67 -6.25 2.53 -10.88
N TYR A 68 -5.98 3.81 -10.62
CA TYR A 68 -5.84 4.30 -9.25
C TYR A 68 -7.14 4.19 -8.44
N LYS A 69 -8.32 4.27 -9.06
CA LYS A 69 -9.58 4.12 -8.32
C LYS A 69 -9.73 2.70 -7.78
N LEU A 70 -9.35 1.71 -8.56
CA LEU A 70 -9.26 0.31 -8.11
C LEU A 70 -8.28 0.20 -6.94
N THR A 71 -7.06 0.72 -7.09
CA THR A 71 -6.03 0.69 -6.04
C THR A 71 -6.50 1.33 -4.75
N ILE A 72 -7.14 2.50 -4.80
CA ILE A 72 -7.69 3.17 -3.62
C ILE A 72 -8.76 2.31 -2.93
N LYS A 73 -9.68 1.68 -3.69
CA LYS A 73 -10.66 0.75 -3.12
C LYS A 73 -9.96 -0.44 -2.44
N SER A 74 -8.92 -1.00 -3.07
CA SER A 74 -8.14 -2.11 -2.53
C SER A 74 -7.42 -1.73 -1.23
N LEU A 75 -6.87 -0.52 -1.15
CA LEU A 75 -6.27 0.00 0.08
C LEU A 75 -7.32 0.17 1.17
N CYS A 76 -8.49 0.75 0.87
CA CYS A 76 -9.57 0.91 1.85
C CYS A 76 -10.03 -0.42 2.45
N VAL A 77 -10.27 -1.46 1.64
CA VAL A 77 -10.67 -2.77 2.17
C VAL A 77 -9.56 -3.47 2.96
N SER A 78 -8.29 -3.19 2.64
CA SER A 78 -7.14 -3.80 3.31
C SER A 78 -6.83 -3.12 4.65
N VAL A 79 -7.02 -1.81 4.77
CA VAL A 79 -6.95 -1.09 6.05
C VAL A 79 -8.06 -1.52 7.01
N LEU A 80 -9.21 -1.94 6.47
CA LEU A 80 -10.33 -2.49 7.25
C LEU A 80 -10.23 -4.00 7.49
N ASP A 81 -9.14 -4.66 7.07
CA ASP A 81 -9.03 -6.11 7.13
C ASP A 81 -9.11 -6.65 8.57
N SER A 82 -9.50 -7.91 8.72
CA SER A 82 -9.48 -8.60 10.00
C SER A 82 -8.07 -8.80 10.56
N ASN A 83 -7.08 -8.94 9.69
CA ASN A 83 -5.69 -9.26 10.01
C ASN A 83 -4.87 -7.99 10.20
N VAL A 84 -4.32 -7.82 11.41
CA VAL A 84 -3.49 -6.65 11.79
C VAL A 84 -2.26 -6.47 10.88
N LEU A 85 -1.68 -7.54 10.35
CA LEU A 85 -0.51 -7.46 9.46
C LEU A 85 -0.87 -6.90 8.10
N VAL A 86 -2.06 -7.21 7.58
CA VAL A 86 -2.59 -6.58 6.36
C VAL A 86 -2.74 -5.08 6.59
N GLN A 87 -3.41 -4.69 7.67
CA GLN A 87 -3.62 -3.28 8.02
C GLN A 87 -2.28 -2.54 8.15
N ARG A 88 -1.29 -3.13 8.83
CA ARG A 88 0.05 -2.55 8.99
C ARG A 88 0.74 -2.34 7.65
N ASN A 89 0.80 -3.37 6.81
CA ASN A 89 1.46 -3.29 5.50
C ASN A 89 0.75 -2.27 4.60
N THR A 90 -0.59 -2.26 4.59
CA THR A 90 -1.35 -1.27 3.82
C THR A 90 -1.12 0.15 4.29
N LEU A 91 -1.02 0.40 5.61
CA LEU A 91 -0.67 1.72 6.13
C LEU A 91 0.74 2.15 5.72
N GLU A 92 1.71 1.24 5.60
CA GLU A 92 3.05 1.56 5.06
C GLU A 92 2.97 1.96 3.58
N VAL A 93 2.17 1.25 2.76
CA VAL A 93 1.94 1.61 1.36
C VAL A 93 1.30 3.00 1.26
N ILE A 94 0.29 3.28 2.10
CA ILE A 94 -0.40 4.58 2.13
C ILE A 94 0.56 5.69 2.56
N LEU A 95 1.34 5.46 3.61
CA LEU A 95 2.33 6.41 4.13
C LEU A 95 3.36 6.77 3.05
N PHE A 96 3.84 5.78 2.30
CA PHE A 96 4.85 5.98 1.28
C PHE A 96 4.31 6.66 0.02
N PHE A 97 3.21 6.17 -0.54
CA PHE A 97 2.71 6.64 -1.84
C PHE A 97 1.78 7.85 -1.75
N PHE A 98 1.08 8.02 -0.63
CA PHE A 98 0.09 9.08 -0.44
C PHE A 98 0.34 9.87 0.85
N PRO A 99 1.52 10.49 1.07
CA PRO A 99 1.75 11.27 2.28
C PRO A 99 0.67 12.33 2.47
N PHE A 100 0.02 12.39 3.64
CA PHE A 100 -1.23 13.13 3.82
C PHE A 100 -1.10 14.62 3.49
N TYR A 101 0.04 15.23 3.85
CA TYR A 101 0.31 16.66 3.65
C TYR A 101 0.57 17.05 2.19
N THR A 102 0.96 16.13 1.32
CA THR A 102 1.20 16.36 -0.11
C THR A 102 0.22 15.63 -1.03
N ALA A 103 -0.69 14.80 -0.49
CA ALA A 103 -1.58 13.95 -1.28
C ALA A 103 -2.51 14.71 -2.24
N LEU A 104 -2.79 15.99 -1.97
CA LEU A 104 -3.61 16.87 -2.82
C LEU A 104 -2.78 17.89 -3.63
N ASP A 105 -1.45 17.89 -3.47
CA ASP A 105 -0.55 18.77 -4.21
C ASP A 105 -0.16 18.11 -5.54
N CYS A 106 -0.52 18.72 -6.67
CA CYS A 106 -0.23 18.19 -7.99
C CYS A 106 1.27 18.17 -8.33
N ASN A 107 2.07 19.01 -7.68
CA ASN A 107 3.51 19.08 -7.91
C ASN A 107 4.27 18.08 -7.07
N GLU A 108 3.74 17.64 -5.93
CA GLU A 108 4.44 16.80 -4.94
C GLU A 108 3.89 15.37 -4.84
N SER A 109 2.59 15.16 -5.08
CA SER A 109 1.96 13.84 -4.96
C SER A 109 2.53 12.79 -5.95
N THR A 110 2.59 11.53 -5.52
CA THR A 110 2.92 10.40 -6.43
C THR A 110 1.87 10.25 -7.53
N VAL A 111 0.60 10.36 -7.11
CA VAL A 111 -0.59 10.36 -7.95
C VAL A 111 -1.52 11.44 -7.39
N LEU A 112 -2.09 12.24 -8.28
CA LEU A 112 -3.07 13.25 -7.89
C LEU A 112 -4.36 12.56 -7.42
N LEU A 113 -4.54 12.45 -6.11
CA LEU A 113 -5.77 11.94 -5.54
C LEU A 113 -6.88 12.98 -5.60
N GLN A 114 -8.11 12.51 -5.82
CA GLN A 114 -9.26 13.37 -5.56
C GLN A 114 -9.46 13.49 -4.05
N ARG A 115 -10.01 14.64 -3.61
CA ARG A 115 -10.33 14.85 -2.20
C ARG A 115 -11.23 13.75 -1.63
N ALA A 116 -12.16 13.24 -2.43
CA ALA A 116 -13.04 12.13 -2.06
C ALA A 116 -12.24 10.85 -1.76
N ASP A 117 -11.24 10.52 -2.58
CA ASP A 117 -10.39 9.34 -2.41
C ASP A 117 -9.59 9.40 -1.10
N LEU A 118 -9.02 10.57 -0.81
CA LEU A 118 -8.29 10.80 0.45
C LEU A 118 -9.21 10.67 1.67
N VAL A 119 -10.45 11.17 1.56
CA VAL A 119 -11.46 11.02 2.63
C VAL A 119 -11.83 9.56 2.84
N TYR A 120 -11.98 8.75 1.78
CA TYR A 120 -12.24 7.32 1.92
C TYR A 120 -11.09 6.59 2.63
N ILE A 121 -9.84 6.87 2.24
CA ILE A 121 -8.67 6.29 2.89
C ILE A 121 -8.63 6.70 4.37
N LEU A 122 -8.80 7.99 4.66
CA LEU A 122 -8.78 8.51 6.03
C LEU A 122 -9.87 7.89 6.89
N ALA A 123 -11.10 7.79 6.36
CA ALA A 123 -12.22 7.16 7.05
C ALA A 123 -11.94 5.68 7.36
N ALA A 124 -11.36 4.93 6.42
CA ALA A 124 -10.93 3.55 6.66
C ALA A 124 -9.80 3.46 7.70
N ALA A 125 -8.78 4.31 7.56
CA ALA A 125 -7.59 4.31 8.42
C ALA A 125 -7.89 4.68 9.87
N THR A 126 -8.80 5.61 10.12
CA THR A 126 -9.23 5.95 11.48
C THR A 126 -9.91 4.79 12.22
N GLN A 127 -10.52 3.82 11.52
CA GLN A 127 -11.07 2.61 12.15
C GLN A 127 -10.00 1.72 12.78
N THR A 128 -8.75 1.81 12.33
CA THR A 128 -7.62 1.05 12.92
C THR A 128 -7.37 1.44 14.38
N LEU A 129 -7.72 2.66 14.79
CA LEU A 129 -7.59 3.13 16.17
C LEU A 129 -8.40 2.28 17.16
N LEU A 130 -9.53 1.72 16.70
CA LEU A 130 -10.40 0.88 17.53
C LEU A 130 -9.76 -0.47 17.87
N ARG A 131 -8.74 -0.90 17.12
CA ARG A 131 -8.00 -2.16 17.38
C ARG A 131 -7.11 -2.08 18.62
N ARG A 132 -6.81 -0.87 19.11
CA ARG A 132 -5.87 -0.62 20.23
C ARG A 132 -4.48 -1.21 19.98
N ASP A 133 -4.09 -1.37 18.71
CA ASP A 133 -2.75 -1.82 18.33
C ASP A 133 -1.82 -0.61 18.19
N MET A 134 -0.78 -0.58 19.02
CA MET A 134 0.16 0.55 19.05
C MET A 134 0.95 0.70 17.75
N SER A 135 1.18 -0.39 17.02
CA SER A 135 1.91 -0.38 15.76
C SER A 135 1.09 0.24 14.62
N LEU A 136 -0.23 0.00 14.62
CA LEU A 136 -1.18 0.68 13.73
C LEU A 136 -1.29 2.16 14.07
N ASN A 137 -1.49 2.49 15.35
CA ASN A 137 -1.61 3.87 15.80
C ASN A 137 -0.40 4.72 15.40
N ARG A 138 0.83 4.20 15.62
CA ARG A 138 2.06 4.90 15.23
C ARG A 138 2.12 5.19 13.73
N ARG A 139 1.72 4.24 12.88
CA ARG A 139 1.71 4.41 11.42
C ARG A 139 0.67 5.43 10.98
N LEU A 140 -0.54 5.35 11.53
CA LEU A 140 -1.58 6.31 11.24
C LEU A 140 -1.16 7.73 11.62
N TYR A 141 -0.56 7.91 12.80
CA TYR A 141 -0.06 9.22 13.23
C TYR A 141 1.11 9.70 12.38
N ALA A 142 2.06 8.84 12.02
CA ALA A 142 3.14 9.18 11.10
C ALA A 142 2.59 9.65 9.74
N TRP A 143 1.53 8.99 9.23
CA TRP A 143 0.89 9.39 7.98
C TRP A 143 0.21 10.76 8.08
N LEU A 144 -0.53 11.03 9.16
CA LEU A 144 -1.26 12.29 9.35
C LEU A 144 -0.33 13.48 9.64
N LEU A 145 0.74 13.27 10.41
CA LEU A 145 1.58 14.33 10.95
C LEU A 145 2.91 14.50 10.21
N GLY A 146 3.28 13.55 9.34
CA GLY A 146 4.56 13.56 8.64
C GLY A 146 5.77 13.36 9.56
N SER A 147 5.57 12.83 10.77
CA SER A 147 6.64 12.60 11.75
C SER A 147 7.51 11.39 11.38
N ASP A 148 8.81 11.67 11.23
CA ASP A 148 9.95 10.83 10.87
C ASP A 148 9.75 9.29 10.80
N ILE A 149 9.99 8.75 9.61
CA ILE A 149 10.09 7.31 9.27
C ILE A 149 11.45 6.76 9.71
N LYS A 150 11.99 7.19 10.86
CA LYS A 150 13.20 6.59 11.43
C LYS A 150 12.81 5.44 12.35
N GLY A 151 12.49 4.31 11.71
CA GLY A 151 12.54 2.97 12.30
C GLY A 151 13.65 2.19 11.63
#